data_AF-A0A2J8MJ16-F1
#
_entry.id   AF-A0A2J8MJ16-F1
#
_cell.length_a   1.000
_cell.length_b   1.000
_cell.length_c   1.000
_cell.angle_alpha   90.00
_cell.angle_beta   90.00
_cell.angle_gamma   90.00
#
_symmetry.space_group_name_H-M   'P 1'
#
loop_
_entity.id
_entity.type
_entity.pdbx_description
1 polymer ?
#
loop_
_entity_poly.entity_id
_entity_poly.type
_entity_poly.pdbx_seq_one_letter_code
_entity_poly.pdbx_strand_id
1 'polypeptide(L)'
;MADIDNKEQSELDQDLDDVEEVEEEETGEETKLKARQLTVQMMQNPQILAALQERLDGLVETPTGYIESLPRVVKRRVNALKNLQVKCAQIEAKFYEEVHDLERKYAVLYQPLFDKEELKEKAKIEDEKKDEEKEDPKGIPEFWLTVFKNVDLLSDMVQEHDEPILKHLKDIKVKFSDAGQPMSFVLEFHFEPNEYFTNEVLTKTYRMRSEPDDSDPFSFDGPEIMGCTGCQIDWKK
;
A
#
# COMPACT_ATOMS: atom_id res chain seq x y z
N MET A 1 -20.73 39.16 29.31
CA MET A 1 -21.22 40.41 28.70
C MET A 1 -20.41 40.60 27.43
N ALA A 2 -20.91 40.33 26.23
CA ALA A 2 -22.20 39.83 25.78
C ALA A 2 -21.99 39.15 24.41
N ASP A 3 -22.84 38.17 24.11
CA ASP A 3 -23.06 37.52 22.82
C ASP A 3 -23.55 38.50 21.72
N ILE A 4 -23.53 38.06 20.46
CA ILE A 4 -24.42 38.35 19.29
C ILE A 4 -23.86 37.52 18.12
N ASP A 5 -24.39 36.32 17.80
CA ASP A 5 -25.49 35.99 16.85
C ASP A 5 -25.24 36.47 15.41
N ASN A 6 -24.98 35.62 14.41
CA ASN A 6 -25.87 34.65 13.73
C ASN A 6 -27.19 35.23 13.21
N LYS A 7 -27.14 35.97 12.09
CA LYS A 7 -28.27 36.11 11.15
C LYS A 7 -27.81 36.85 9.88
N GLU A 8 -27.68 36.15 8.76
CA GLU A 8 -27.92 36.72 7.42
C GLU A 8 -27.95 35.57 6.41
N GLN A 9 -29.07 34.86 6.46
CA GLN A 9 -29.55 33.98 5.42
C GLN A 9 -30.94 34.48 5.04
N SER A 10 -31.02 35.34 4.03
CA SER A 10 -32.18 35.53 3.15
C SER A 10 -31.91 36.71 2.23
N GLU A 11 -32.42 36.64 1.01
CA GLU A 11 -32.45 37.68 -0.04
C GLU A 11 -31.38 37.54 -1.13
N LEU A 12 -31.64 36.60 -2.05
CA LEU A 12 -31.43 36.81 -3.49
C LEU A 12 -32.21 35.72 -4.26
N ASP A 13 -33.53 35.74 -4.09
CA ASP A 13 -34.49 35.15 -5.02
C ASP A 13 -35.14 36.30 -5.78
N GLN A 14 -34.74 36.51 -7.03
CA GLN A 14 -35.57 37.02 -8.14
C GLN A 14 -34.65 37.27 -9.33
N ASP A 15 -34.66 36.32 -10.27
CA ASP A 15 -34.73 36.58 -11.71
C ASP A 15 -35.03 35.23 -12.39
N LEU A 16 -36.32 35.05 -12.67
CA LEU A 16 -36.86 34.02 -13.54
C LEU A 16 -36.88 34.55 -14.99
N ASP A 17 -36.97 33.61 -15.92
CA ASP A 17 -37.40 33.74 -17.33
C ASP A 17 -36.29 34.05 -18.36
N ASP A 18 -35.61 32.98 -18.79
CA ASP A 18 -35.75 32.44 -20.16
C ASP A 18 -34.71 31.33 -20.39
N VAL A 19 -35.11 30.07 -20.19
CA VAL A 19 -34.41 28.93 -20.80
C VAL A 19 -35.47 28.00 -21.37
N GLU A 20 -35.51 27.95 -22.70
CA GLU A 20 -36.39 27.09 -23.49
C GLU A 20 -36.31 25.63 -22.99
N GLU A 21 -37.48 25.05 -22.76
CA GLU A 21 -37.66 23.63 -22.45
C GLU A 21 -37.32 22.84 -23.72
N VAL A 22 -36.11 22.28 -23.77
CA VAL A 22 -35.72 21.31 -24.80
C VAL A 22 -36.01 19.93 -24.26
N GLU A 23 -36.98 19.24 -24.84
CA GLU A 23 -37.25 17.83 -24.57
C GLU A 23 -35.99 16.99 -24.91
N GLU A 24 -35.32 16.45 -23.88
CA GLU A 24 -34.22 15.49 -24.08
C GLU A 24 -34.78 14.10 -24.41
N GLU A 25 -34.39 13.57 -25.57
CA GLU A 25 -34.71 12.19 -25.99
C GLU A 25 -34.06 11.16 -25.05
N GLU A 26 -34.90 10.39 -24.37
CA GLU A 26 -34.60 9.41 -23.32
C GLU A 26 -33.91 8.09 -23.79
N THR A 27 -33.04 8.12 -24.81
CA THR A 27 -32.51 6.89 -25.45
C THR A 27 -31.00 6.63 -25.25
N GLY A 28 -30.25 7.62 -24.75
CA GLY A 28 -28.78 7.56 -24.67
C GLY A 28 -28.19 6.96 -23.38
N GLU A 29 -28.89 7.02 -22.24
CA GLU A 29 -28.32 6.61 -20.95
C GLU A 29 -28.37 5.09 -20.72
N GLU A 30 -29.45 4.43 -21.12
CA GLU A 30 -29.57 2.97 -21.01
C GLU A 30 -28.52 2.22 -21.84
N THR A 31 -28.20 2.73 -23.03
CA THR A 31 -27.20 2.12 -23.92
C THR A 31 -25.80 2.25 -23.33
N LYS A 32 -25.50 3.36 -22.65
CA LYS A 32 -24.22 3.61 -21.97
C LYS A 32 -24.06 2.74 -20.72
N LEU A 33 -25.14 2.54 -19.96
CA LEU A 33 -25.19 1.62 -18.82
C LEU A 33 -25.02 0.17 -19.26
N LYS A 34 -25.71 -0.26 -20.32
CA LYS A 34 -25.57 -1.61 -20.89
C LYS A 34 -24.17 -1.85 -21.45
N ALA A 35 -23.55 -0.86 -22.09
CA ALA A 35 -22.16 -0.94 -22.56
C ALA A 35 -21.16 -1.07 -21.40
N ARG A 36 -21.37 -0.33 -20.30
CA ARG A 36 -20.57 -0.46 -19.08
C ARG A 36 -20.74 -1.84 -18.44
N GLN A 37 -21.98 -2.31 -18.29
CA GLN A 37 -22.29 -3.63 -17.75
C GLN A 37 -21.62 -4.75 -18.57
N LEU A 38 -21.71 -4.65 -19.91
CA LEU A 38 -21.10 -5.60 -20.83
C LEU A 38 -19.56 -5.56 -20.75
N THR A 39 -18.97 -4.37 -20.60
CA THR A 39 -17.52 -4.21 -20.42
C THR A 39 -17.05 -4.85 -19.12
N VAL A 40 -17.76 -4.64 -18.01
CA VAL A 40 -17.48 -5.30 -16.72
C VAL A 40 -17.60 -6.82 -16.83
N GLN A 41 -18.63 -7.31 -17.51
CA GLN A 41 -18.83 -8.74 -17.72
C GLN A 41 -17.75 -9.37 -18.60
N MET A 42 -17.25 -8.64 -19.60
CA MET A 42 -16.12 -9.06 -20.44
C MET A 42 -14.80 -9.06 -19.66
N MET A 43 -14.60 -8.10 -18.76
CA MET A 43 -13.43 -8.03 -17.87
C MET A 43 -13.44 -9.10 -16.76
N GLN A 44 -14.57 -9.74 -16.48
CA GLN A 44 -14.65 -10.87 -15.55
C GLN A 44 -14.36 -12.23 -16.21
N ASN A 45 -14.25 -12.28 -17.54
CA ASN A 45 -13.96 -13.51 -18.25
C ASN A 45 -12.44 -13.75 -18.32
N PRO A 46 -11.90 -14.80 -17.66
CA PRO A 46 -10.46 -15.05 -17.61
C PRO A 46 -9.83 -15.27 -18.98
N GLN A 47 -10.58 -15.77 -19.96
CA GLN A 47 -10.08 -15.97 -21.33
C GLN A 47 -9.98 -14.65 -22.11
N ILE A 48 -10.88 -13.70 -21.84
CA ILE A 48 -10.83 -12.36 -22.46
C ILE A 48 -9.73 -11.54 -21.81
N LEU A 49 -9.58 -11.62 -20.48
CA LEU A 49 -8.45 -11.00 -19.78
C LEU A 49 -7.12 -11.58 -20.29
N ALA A 50 -7.00 -12.91 -20.39
CA ALA A 50 -5.81 -13.55 -20.94
C ALA A 50 -5.53 -13.13 -22.39
N ALA A 51 -6.55 -13.04 -23.25
CA ALA A 51 -6.39 -12.61 -24.65
C ALA A 51 -6.08 -11.10 -24.79
N LEU A 52 -6.61 -10.26 -23.90
CA LEU A 52 -6.27 -8.84 -23.83
C LEU A 52 -4.83 -8.67 -23.30
N GLN A 53 -4.46 -9.42 -22.26
CA GLN A 53 -3.11 -9.48 -21.71
C GLN A 53 -2.11 -9.96 -22.77
N GLU A 54 -2.41 -11.04 -23.49
CA GLU A 54 -1.57 -11.58 -24.58
C GLU A 54 -1.40 -10.56 -25.73
N ARG A 55 -2.44 -9.79 -26.05
CA ARG A 55 -2.35 -8.69 -27.03
C ARG A 55 -1.60 -7.47 -26.51
N LEU A 56 -1.71 -7.16 -25.22
CA LEU A 56 -1.00 -6.06 -24.56
C LEU A 56 0.49 -6.40 -24.42
N ASP A 57 0.82 -7.62 -23.97
CA ASP A 57 2.19 -8.16 -23.92
C ASP A 57 2.82 -8.15 -25.32
N GLY A 58 2.06 -8.51 -26.36
CA GLY A 58 2.51 -8.41 -27.75
C GLY A 58 2.73 -6.99 -28.25
N LEU A 59 2.09 -5.97 -27.66
CA LEU A 59 2.19 -4.56 -28.05
C LEU A 59 3.35 -3.84 -27.34
N VAL A 60 3.69 -4.27 -26.13
CA VAL A 60 4.79 -3.71 -25.33
C VAL A 60 6.16 -4.12 -25.91
N GLU A 61 6.26 -5.32 -26.49
CA GLU A 61 7.53 -5.84 -27.02
C GLU A 61 7.72 -5.68 -28.54
N THR A 62 6.68 -5.39 -29.32
CA THR A 62 6.85 -5.14 -30.77
C THR A 62 7.28 -3.69 -30.99
N PRO A 63 8.51 -3.43 -31.49
CA PRO A 63 8.89 -2.08 -31.88
C PRO A 63 7.91 -1.65 -32.96
N THR A 64 7.01 -0.72 -32.62
CA THR A 64 6.17 -0.10 -33.62
C THR A 64 7.15 0.57 -34.58
N GLY A 65 7.37 -0.02 -35.76
CA GLY A 65 8.35 0.46 -36.74
C GLY A 65 8.14 1.93 -37.13
N TYR A 66 7.04 2.54 -36.67
CA TYR A 66 6.83 3.97 -36.53
C TYR A 66 8.09 4.71 -36.07
N ILE A 67 8.66 4.44 -34.89
CA ILE A 67 9.82 5.18 -34.38
C ILE A 67 11.02 5.02 -35.33
N GLU A 68 11.19 3.84 -35.92
CA GLU A 68 12.24 3.55 -36.89
C GLU A 68 12.03 4.27 -38.23
N SER A 69 10.79 4.47 -38.64
CA SER A 69 10.41 5.18 -39.87
C SER A 69 10.53 6.71 -39.76
N LEU A 70 10.61 7.25 -38.53
CA LEU A 70 10.67 8.68 -38.31
C LEU A 70 11.94 9.32 -38.92
N PRO A 71 11.84 10.54 -39.47
CA PRO A 71 13.00 11.28 -39.97
C PRO A 71 14.06 11.46 -38.88
N ARG A 72 15.35 11.49 -39.29
CA ARG A 72 16.49 11.68 -38.36
C ARG A 72 16.32 12.88 -37.44
N VAL A 73 15.72 13.97 -37.93
CA VAL A 73 15.44 15.17 -37.14
C VAL A 73 14.46 14.88 -36.00
N VAL A 74 13.41 14.09 -36.26
CA VAL A 74 12.42 13.70 -35.26
C VAL A 74 13.01 12.71 -34.27
N LYS A 75 13.75 11.69 -34.73
CA LYS A 75 14.49 10.75 -33.85
C LYS A 75 15.42 11.47 -32.88
N ARG A 76 16.13 12.51 -33.33
CA ARG A 76 16.96 13.35 -32.43
C ARG A 76 16.14 14.04 -31.34
N ARG A 77 14.94 14.54 -31.67
CA ARG A 77 14.03 15.13 -30.68
C ARG A 77 13.51 14.08 -29.70
N VAL A 78 13.12 12.90 -30.17
CA VAL A 78 12.71 11.77 -29.33
C VAL A 78 13.82 11.37 -28.37
N ASN A 79 15.07 11.25 -28.85
CA ASN A 79 16.22 10.94 -27.99
C ASN A 79 16.49 12.05 -26.96
N ALA A 80 16.32 13.32 -27.35
CA ALA A 80 16.43 14.44 -26.40
C ALA A 80 15.36 14.34 -25.29
N LEU A 81 14.13 13.97 -25.63
CA LEU A 81 13.05 13.73 -24.67
C LEU A 81 13.33 12.51 -23.78
N LYS A 82 13.82 11.40 -24.34
CA LYS A 82 14.25 10.22 -23.57
C LYS A 82 15.34 10.58 -22.54
N ASN A 83 16.34 11.35 -22.95
CA ASN A 83 17.38 11.83 -22.04
C ASN A 83 16.84 12.75 -20.95
N LEU A 84 15.79 13.52 -21.24
CA LEU A 84 15.11 14.33 -20.23
C LEU A 84 14.34 13.45 -19.24
N GLN A 85 13.65 12.42 -19.72
CA GLN A 85 12.93 11.46 -18.88
C GLN A 85 13.88 10.73 -17.92
N VAL A 86 15.07 10.31 -18.37
CA VAL A 86 16.09 9.71 -17.47
C VAL A 86 16.50 10.68 -16.36
N LYS A 87 16.62 11.97 -16.67
CA LYS A 87 16.91 12.99 -15.63
C LYS A 87 15.75 13.16 -14.65
N CYS A 88 14.51 13.06 -15.11
CA CYS A 88 13.34 13.06 -14.23
C CYS A 88 13.40 11.87 -13.26
N ALA A 89 13.64 10.65 -13.78
CA ALA A 89 13.77 9.44 -12.96
C ALA A 89 14.90 9.56 -11.92
N GLN A 90 16.04 10.18 -12.28
CA GLN A 90 17.12 10.46 -11.32
C GLN A 90 16.75 11.44 -10.21
N ILE A 91 15.84 12.40 -10.48
CA ILE A 91 15.33 13.31 -9.45
C ILE A 91 14.30 12.59 -8.58
N GLU A 92 13.42 11.79 -9.18
CA GLU A 92 12.44 10.98 -8.45
C GLU A 92 13.12 9.96 -7.52
N ALA A 93 14.21 9.33 -7.96
CA ALA A 93 15.02 8.45 -7.14
C ALA A 93 15.50 9.14 -5.84
N LYS A 94 16.01 10.37 -5.95
CA LYS A 94 16.42 11.18 -4.78
C LYS A 94 15.24 11.55 -3.89
N PHE A 95 14.09 11.86 -4.49
CA PHE A 95 12.87 12.12 -3.72
C PHE A 95 12.51 10.90 -2.87
N TYR A 96 12.55 9.69 -3.43
CA TYR A 96 12.25 8.48 -2.67
C TYR A 96 13.30 8.14 -1.61
N GLU A 97 14.58 8.45 -1.84
CA GLU A 97 15.61 8.37 -0.80
C GLU A 97 15.29 9.29 0.40
N GLU A 98 14.90 10.54 0.13
CA GLU A 98 14.50 11.49 1.18
C GLU A 98 13.23 11.06 1.90
N VAL A 99 12.23 10.51 1.18
CA VAL A 99 11.03 9.92 1.78
C VAL A 99 11.40 8.77 2.71
N HIS A 100 12.29 7.89 2.28
CA HIS A 100 12.73 6.77 3.11
C HIS A 100 13.44 7.25 4.39
N ASP A 101 14.30 8.26 4.29
CA ASP A 101 14.93 8.90 5.46
C ASP A 101 13.90 9.52 6.40
N LEU A 102 12.83 10.11 5.84
CA LEU A 102 11.72 10.66 6.60
C LEU A 102 10.94 9.56 7.32
N GLU A 103 10.60 8.46 6.64
CA GLU A 103 9.96 7.28 7.23
C GLU A 103 10.76 6.74 8.40
N ARG A 104 12.09 6.60 8.26
CA ARG A 104 12.97 6.17 9.36
C ARG A 104 12.89 7.11 10.55
N LYS A 105 12.97 8.42 10.31
CA LYS A 105 12.86 9.44 11.37
C LYS A 105 11.54 9.33 12.12
N TYR A 106 10.42 9.22 11.41
CA TYR A 106 9.11 9.15 12.06
C TYR A 106 8.85 7.79 12.71
N ALA A 107 9.39 6.69 12.19
CA ALA A 107 9.32 5.39 12.82
C ALA A 107 9.93 5.41 14.23
N VAL A 108 11.06 6.09 14.42
CA VAL A 108 11.66 6.29 15.76
C VAL A 108 10.74 7.10 16.68
N LEU A 109 10.04 8.12 16.15
CA LEU A 109 9.09 8.93 16.94
C LEU A 109 7.83 8.14 17.34
N TYR A 110 7.40 7.21 16.50
CA TYR A 110 6.27 6.33 16.80
C TYR A 110 6.65 5.20 17.77
N GLN A 111 7.92 4.78 17.81
CA GLN A 111 8.35 3.60 18.56
C GLN A 111 7.95 3.63 20.06
N PRO A 112 8.06 4.75 20.80
CA PRO A 112 7.60 4.80 22.20
C PRO A 112 6.10 4.55 22.36
N LEU A 113 5.28 4.97 21.38
CA LEU A 113 3.83 4.75 21.43
C LEU A 113 3.44 3.28 21.28
N PHE A 114 4.30 2.48 20.66
CA PHE A 114 4.13 1.04 20.50
C PHE A 114 4.86 0.23 21.57
N ASP A 115 5.72 0.86 22.37
CA ASP A 115 6.40 0.18 23.46
C ASP A 115 5.43 -0.11 24.61
N LYS A 116 5.46 -1.38 25.01
CA LYS A 116 4.52 -1.99 25.96
C LYS A 116 4.47 -1.29 27.33
N GLU A 117 5.50 -0.55 27.73
CA GLU A 117 5.54 0.16 29.01
C GLU A 117 4.73 1.46 28.97
N GLU A 118 4.85 2.27 27.91
CA GLU A 118 4.02 3.46 27.70
C GLU A 118 2.55 3.11 27.48
N LEU A 119 2.27 2.04 26.71
CA LEU A 119 0.90 1.57 26.49
C LEU A 119 0.26 1.06 27.80
N LYS A 120 1.02 0.34 28.63
CA LYS A 120 0.53 -0.10 29.94
C LYS A 120 0.31 1.06 30.90
N GLU A 121 1.16 2.09 30.87
CA GLU A 121 0.96 3.29 31.69
C GLU A 121 -0.33 4.01 31.29
N LYS A 122 -0.57 4.18 29.98
CA LYS A 122 -1.79 4.81 29.45
C LYS A 122 -3.05 3.95 29.67
N ALA A 123 -2.98 2.63 29.47
CA ALA A 123 -4.10 1.73 29.69
C ALA A 123 -4.47 1.59 31.18
N LYS A 124 -3.48 1.59 32.09
CA LYS A 124 -3.74 1.59 33.54
C LYS A 124 -4.53 2.82 34.01
N ILE A 125 -4.37 3.97 33.36
CA ILE A 125 -5.16 5.18 33.65
C ILE A 125 -6.65 4.96 33.30
N GLU A 126 -6.96 4.10 32.33
CA GLU A 126 -8.32 3.77 31.92
C GLU A 126 -8.94 2.63 32.76
N ASP A 127 -8.13 1.65 33.17
CA ASP A 127 -8.57 0.47 33.94
C ASP A 127 -8.85 0.74 35.43
N GLU A 128 -8.43 1.88 35.99
CA GLU A 128 -8.81 2.29 37.37
C GLU A 128 -10.32 2.51 37.55
N LYS A 129 -11.15 2.31 36.51
CA LYS A 129 -12.61 2.35 36.54
C LYS A 129 -13.26 1.06 36.01
N LYS A 130 -13.03 -0.12 36.61
CA LYS A 130 -14.09 -1.12 36.96
C LYS A 130 -13.59 -2.52 37.37
N ASP A 131 -14.31 -3.03 38.37
CA ASP A 131 -14.75 -4.40 38.70
C ASP A 131 -13.73 -5.53 38.97
N GLU A 132 -13.92 -6.10 40.17
CA GLU A 132 -13.24 -7.27 40.72
C GLU A 132 -13.73 -8.59 40.09
N GLU A 133 -12.79 -9.55 39.98
CA GLU A 133 -12.97 -11.00 39.75
C GLU A 133 -13.46 -11.49 38.37
N LYS A 134 -12.49 -11.78 37.50
CA LYS A 134 -12.33 -12.99 36.66
C LYS A 134 -10.88 -13.01 36.16
N GLU A 135 -10.29 -14.18 35.91
CA GLU A 135 -8.90 -14.33 35.43
C GLU A 135 -8.53 -13.20 34.47
N ASP A 136 -7.63 -12.32 34.92
CA ASP A 136 -7.26 -11.08 34.25
C ASP A 136 -6.65 -11.42 32.88
N PRO A 137 -7.40 -11.29 31.76
CA PRO A 137 -6.86 -11.64 30.47
C PRO A 137 -5.83 -10.57 30.14
N LYS A 138 -4.54 -10.95 30.18
CA LYS A 138 -3.43 -10.02 30.00
C LYS A 138 -3.37 -9.55 28.54
N GLY A 139 -4.00 -8.41 28.27
CA GLY A 139 -4.08 -7.82 26.92
C GLY A 139 -5.24 -8.39 26.10
N ILE A 140 -5.18 -8.21 24.77
CA ILE A 140 -6.20 -8.73 23.84
C ILE A 140 -5.76 -10.12 23.35
N PRO A 141 -6.47 -11.21 23.71
CA PRO A 141 -6.14 -12.55 23.23
C PRO A 141 -6.21 -12.65 21.71
N GLU A 142 -5.31 -13.42 21.11
CA GLU A 142 -5.29 -13.71 19.67
C GLU A 142 -5.30 -12.46 18.77
N PHE A 143 -4.81 -11.32 19.27
CA PHE A 143 -4.86 -10.03 18.58
C PHE A 143 -4.30 -10.11 17.15
N TRP A 144 -3.06 -10.60 17.00
CA TRP A 144 -2.41 -10.67 15.70
C TRP A 144 -3.03 -11.72 14.78
N LEU A 145 -3.40 -12.90 15.30
CA LEU A 145 -4.15 -13.90 14.51
C LEU A 145 -5.45 -13.29 13.97
N THR A 146 -6.18 -12.56 14.83
CA THR A 146 -7.41 -11.87 14.44
C THR A 146 -7.14 -10.83 13.35
N VAL A 147 -6.08 -10.04 13.47
CA VAL A 147 -5.67 -9.08 12.43
C VAL A 147 -5.40 -9.79 11.10
N PHE A 148 -4.65 -10.90 11.12
CA PHE A 148 -4.31 -11.65 9.90
C PHE A 148 -5.55 -12.21 9.21
N LYS A 149 -6.53 -12.71 9.95
CA LYS A 149 -7.78 -13.26 9.39
C LYS A 149 -8.72 -12.19 8.81
N ASN A 150 -8.62 -10.94 9.28
CA ASN A 150 -9.49 -9.84 8.86
C ASN A 150 -8.92 -9.00 7.71
N VAL A 151 -7.63 -9.15 7.39
CA VAL A 151 -7.01 -8.50 6.24
C VAL A 151 -7.02 -9.47 5.07
N ASP A 152 -7.80 -9.18 4.03
CA ASP A 152 -8.06 -10.08 2.88
C ASP A 152 -6.78 -10.76 2.36
N LEU A 153 -5.75 -9.95 2.05
CA LEU A 153 -4.47 -10.46 1.53
C LEU A 153 -3.75 -11.43 2.49
N LEU A 154 -3.84 -11.18 3.80
CA LEU A 154 -3.18 -12.02 4.81
C LEU A 154 -3.99 -13.27 5.12
N SER A 155 -5.32 -13.18 5.09
CA SER A 155 -6.23 -14.27 5.40
C SER A 155 -6.03 -15.45 4.44
N ASP A 156 -5.87 -15.15 3.15
CA ASP A 156 -5.58 -16.15 2.11
C ASP A 156 -4.23 -16.85 2.30
N MET A 157 -3.30 -16.25 3.04
CA MET A 157 -1.96 -16.81 3.30
C MET A 157 -1.92 -17.69 4.56
N VAL A 158 -2.90 -17.59 5.47
CA VAL A 158 -2.93 -18.32 6.74
C VAL A 158 -3.64 -19.65 6.56
N GLN A 159 -2.96 -20.76 6.85
CA GLN A 159 -3.55 -22.10 6.81
C GLN A 159 -4.03 -22.54 8.20
N GLU A 160 -4.91 -23.54 8.26
CA GLU A 160 -5.49 -24.02 9.53
C GLU A 160 -4.45 -24.43 10.58
N HIS A 161 -3.30 -24.96 10.15
CA HIS A 161 -2.22 -25.36 11.04
C HIS A 161 -1.33 -24.20 11.52
N ASP A 162 -1.38 -23.05 10.85
CA ASP A 162 -0.68 -21.84 11.25
C ASP A 162 -1.41 -21.13 12.40
N GLU A 163 -2.74 -21.26 12.47
CA GLU A 163 -3.56 -20.61 13.49
C GLU A 163 -3.07 -20.86 14.92
N PRO A 164 -2.87 -22.11 15.40
CA PRO A 164 -2.40 -22.34 16.76
C PRO A 164 -0.99 -21.76 17.01
N ILE A 165 -0.16 -21.64 15.99
CA ILE A 165 1.18 -21.03 16.08
C ILE A 165 1.03 -19.50 16.22
N LEU A 166 0.19 -18.88 15.40
CA LEU A 166 -0.05 -17.43 15.38
C LEU A 166 -0.73 -16.92 16.65
N LYS A 167 -1.40 -17.78 17.44
CA LYS A 167 -1.88 -17.43 18.79
C LYS A 167 -0.74 -17.00 19.73
N HIS A 168 0.47 -17.49 19.49
CA HIS A 168 1.66 -17.15 20.26
C HIS A 168 2.39 -15.89 19.76
N LEU A 169 1.92 -15.27 18.67
CA LEU A 169 2.51 -14.03 18.14
C LEU A 169 2.12 -12.85 19.04
N LYS A 170 3.12 -12.22 19.64
CA LYS A 170 2.98 -11.10 20.58
C LYS A 170 3.08 -9.75 19.91
N ASP A 171 3.96 -9.62 18.94
CA ASP A 171 4.29 -8.34 18.33
C ASP A 171 4.86 -8.50 16.93
N ILE A 172 4.64 -7.49 16.09
CA ILE A 172 5.28 -7.37 14.79
C ILE A 172 5.95 -6.00 14.72
N LYS A 173 7.27 -5.99 14.55
CA LYS A 173 8.06 -4.76 14.45
C LYS A 173 8.67 -4.63 13.07
N VAL A 174 8.81 -3.38 12.63
CA VAL A 174 9.57 -3.04 11.42
C VAL A 174 10.86 -2.35 11.85
N LYS A 175 11.99 -2.81 11.33
CA LYS A 175 13.31 -2.16 11.50
C LYS A 175 13.85 -1.77 10.15
N PHE A 176 14.06 -0.47 9.95
CA PHE A 176 14.71 0.04 8.76
C PHE A 176 16.23 -0.04 8.88
N SER A 177 16.93 -0.13 7.74
CA SER A 177 18.38 -0.01 7.69
C SER A 177 18.88 1.34 8.19
N ASP A 178 20.08 1.36 8.77
CA ASP A 178 20.69 2.60 9.25
C ASP A 178 21.02 3.56 8.10
N ALA A 179 21.11 4.86 8.42
CA ALA A 179 21.54 5.87 7.45
C ALA A 179 22.94 5.53 6.88
N GLY A 180 23.06 5.55 5.56
CA GLY A 180 24.28 5.20 4.83
C GLY A 180 24.46 3.69 4.56
N GLN A 181 23.54 2.84 5.02
CA GLN A 181 23.46 1.45 4.57
C GLN A 181 22.51 1.31 3.36
N PRO A 182 22.63 0.22 2.57
CA PRO A 182 21.67 -0.06 1.50
C PRO A 182 20.23 -0.12 2.03
N MET A 183 19.32 0.53 1.31
CA MET A 183 17.90 0.61 1.65
C MET A 183 17.33 -0.79 1.90
N SER A 184 16.88 -1.04 3.13
CA SER A 184 16.22 -2.29 3.49
C SER A 184 15.36 -2.13 4.73
N PHE A 185 14.43 -3.06 4.92
CA PHE A 185 13.69 -3.19 6.17
C PHE A 185 13.53 -4.65 6.57
N VAL A 186 13.43 -4.89 7.87
CA VAL A 186 13.24 -6.20 8.48
C VAL A 186 11.91 -6.21 9.22
N LEU A 187 11.06 -7.16 8.89
CA LEU A 187 9.90 -7.51 9.72
C LEU A 187 10.37 -8.50 10.79
N GLU A 188 10.09 -8.20 12.05
CA GLU A 188 10.35 -9.06 13.19
C GLU A 188 9.03 -9.52 13.80
N PHE A 189 8.81 -10.83 13.84
CA PHE A 189 7.65 -11.48 14.43
C PHE A 189 8.06 -12.04 15.80
N HIS A 190 7.58 -11.44 16.87
CA HIS A 190 7.97 -11.78 18.25
C HIS A 190 6.98 -12.77 18.84
N PHE A 191 7.44 -13.96 19.22
CA PHE A 191 6.62 -15.03 19.77
C PHE A 191 6.87 -15.23 21.27
N GLU A 192 5.86 -15.71 21.99
CA GLU A 192 6.13 -16.37 23.27
C GLU A 192 6.82 -17.71 23.10
N PRO A 193 7.44 -18.22 24.19
CA PRO A 193 7.72 -19.65 24.30
C PRO A 193 6.46 -20.46 23.96
N ASN A 194 6.56 -21.28 22.93
CA ASN A 194 5.48 -22.10 22.40
C ASN A 194 5.96 -23.53 22.15
N GLU A 195 5.09 -24.47 21.80
CA GLU A 195 5.44 -25.88 21.59
C GLU A 195 6.02 -26.19 20.20
N TYR A 196 5.99 -25.23 19.27
CA TYR A 196 6.28 -25.46 17.85
C TYR A 196 7.74 -25.20 17.49
N PHE A 197 8.33 -24.12 17.98
CA PHE A 197 9.73 -23.76 17.70
C PHE A 197 10.40 -23.10 18.90
N THR A 198 11.73 -23.00 18.87
CA THR A 198 12.52 -22.35 19.93
C THR A 198 12.81 -20.87 19.69
N ASN A 199 12.58 -20.36 18.47
CA ASN A 199 12.82 -18.97 18.14
C ASN A 199 11.89 -18.04 18.93
N GLU A 200 12.45 -17.00 19.55
CA GLU A 200 11.67 -15.92 20.14
C GLU A 200 11.27 -14.87 19.09
N VAL A 201 12.09 -14.72 18.04
CA VAL A 201 11.86 -13.76 16.95
C VAL A 201 12.11 -14.44 15.61
N LEU A 202 11.11 -14.43 14.73
CA LEU A 202 11.27 -14.78 13.32
C LEU A 202 11.47 -13.49 12.52
N THR A 203 12.36 -13.52 11.52
CA THR A 203 12.68 -12.32 10.74
C THR A 203 12.50 -12.53 9.25
N LYS A 204 12.04 -11.48 8.56
CA LYS A 204 11.99 -11.39 7.11
C LYS A 204 12.58 -10.06 6.66
N THR A 205 13.72 -10.14 5.99
CA THR A 205 14.46 -8.98 5.46
C THR A 205 14.07 -8.73 4.01
N TYR A 206 13.80 -7.47 3.66
CA TYR A 206 13.55 -7.00 2.31
C TYR A 206 14.63 -5.99 1.92
N ARG A 207 15.34 -6.27 0.81
CA ARG A 207 16.34 -5.37 0.24
C ARG A 207 15.69 -4.57 -0.88
N MET A 208 15.92 -3.27 -0.89
CA MET A 208 15.29 -2.34 -1.81
C MET A 208 16.31 -1.58 -2.64
N ARG A 209 15.87 -1.05 -3.77
CA ARG A 209 16.63 -0.13 -4.62
C ARG A 209 15.74 1.04 -5.01
N SER A 210 16.25 2.25 -4.89
CA SER A 210 15.62 3.50 -5.33
C SER A 210 16.25 4.08 -6.60
N GLU A 211 17.38 3.53 -7.06
CA GLU A 211 18.06 3.97 -8.28
C GLU A 211 17.43 3.34 -9.53
N PRO A 212 17.22 4.12 -10.63
CA PRO A 212 16.79 3.59 -11.91
C PRO A 212 17.79 2.56 -12.44
N ASP A 213 17.31 1.53 -13.14
CA ASP A 213 18.19 0.54 -13.76
C ASP A 213 18.93 1.15 -14.97
N ASP A 214 20.25 0.96 -15.06
CA ASP A 214 21.04 1.50 -16.17
C ASP A 214 20.65 0.90 -17.54
N SER A 215 20.16 -0.35 -17.56
CA SER A 215 19.75 -1.06 -18.76
C SER A 215 18.30 -0.73 -19.18
N ASP A 216 17.45 -0.38 -18.21
CA ASP A 216 16.09 0.09 -18.46
C ASP A 216 15.67 1.23 -17.50
N PRO A 217 16.20 2.45 -17.69
CA PRO A 217 15.93 3.57 -16.77
C PRO A 217 14.51 4.12 -16.89
N PHE A 218 13.73 3.64 -17.87
CA PHE A 218 12.34 4.08 -18.09
C PHE A 218 11.33 3.22 -17.33
N SER A 219 11.75 2.09 -16.76
CA SER A 219 10.91 1.24 -15.92
C SER A 219 10.78 1.76 -14.48
N PHE A 220 11.54 2.79 -14.11
CA PHE A 220 11.56 3.31 -12.74
C PHE A 220 10.20 3.90 -12.35
N ASP A 221 9.58 3.32 -11.31
CA ASP A 221 8.30 3.75 -10.73
C ASP A 221 8.39 3.88 -9.19
N GLY A 222 9.61 4.10 -8.68
CA GLY A 222 9.90 4.21 -7.25
C GLY A 222 10.70 3.03 -6.69
N PRO A 223 10.78 2.90 -5.35
CA PRO A 223 11.61 1.89 -4.71
C PRO A 223 11.09 0.48 -4.98
N GLU A 224 11.97 -0.40 -5.44
CA GLU A 224 11.64 -1.79 -5.77
C GLU A 224 12.25 -2.76 -4.77
N ILE A 225 11.54 -3.84 -4.45
CA ILE A 225 12.07 -4.95 -3.66
C ILE A 225 12.97 -5.80 -4.57
N MET A 226 14.27 -5.69 -4.37
CA MET A 226 15.30 -6.45 -5.11
C MET A 226 15.43 -7.90 -4.65
N GLY A 227 14.95 -8.20 -3.44
CA GLY A 227 14.94 -9.55 -2.93
C GLY A 227 14.61 -9.61 -1.46
N CYS A 228 14.28 -10.80 -0.99
CA CYS A 228 13.98 -11.04 0.41
C CYS A 228 14.77 -12.22 0.98
N THR A 229 14.96 -12.23 2.29
CA THR A 229 15.67 -13.29 3.01
C THR A 229 14.95 -13.53 4.33
N GLY A 230 14.50 -14.76 4.56
CA GLY A 230 13.92 -15.17 5.84
C GLY A 230 14.98 -15.67 6.81
N CYS A 231 14.56 -15.99 8.04
CA CYS A 231 15.40 -16.74 8.99
C CYS A 231 15.08 -18.24 8.96
N GLN A 232 15.99 -19.03 9.51
CA GLN A 232 15.72 -20.43 9.82
C GLN A 232 14.72 -20.53 10.98
N ILE A 233 13.74 -21.43 10.88
CA ILE A 233 12.84 -21.77 11.98
C ILE A 233 13.35 -23.06 12.63
N ASP A 234 13.61 -23.01 13.92
CA ASP A 234 14.13 -24.09 14.74
C ASP A 234 12.96 -24.87 15.36
N TRP A 235 12.30 -25.67 14.50
CA TRP A 235 11.15 -26.50 14.86
C TRP A 235 11.51 -27.52 15.95
N LYS A 236 10.63 -27.64 16.94
CA LYS A 236 10.68 -28.68 17.96
C LYS A 236 10.27 -30.03 17.35
N LYS A 237 10.90 -31.09 17.83
CA LYS A 237 10.64 -32.46 17.39
C LYS A 237 9.54 -33.12 18.21
#